data_AF-A0A3B3XBY3-F1
#
_entry.id   AF-A0A3B3XBY3-F1
#
_cell.length_a   1.000
_cell.length_b   1.000
_cell.length_c   1.000
_cell.angle_alpha   90.00
_cell.angle_beta   90.00
_cell.angle_gamma   90.00
#
_symmetry.space_group_name_H-M   'P 1'
#
loop_
_entity.id
_entity.type
_entity.pdbx_description
1 polymer ?
#
loop_
_entity_poly.entity_id
_entity_poly.type
_entity_poly.pdbx_seq_one_letter_code
_entity_poly.pdbx_strand_id
1 'polypeptide(L)'
;STGDPSILILSLLFADQSERPKTPCEHHKEKVQASSSREYPVAGAYVPQCDADGQYIPLQCHSSTGYCWCVNEDGQERAGTRTPPGAQPRDCSKPGERVDAPKTPCEEQRDRAQASIQERYPVAGVFVPRCDAQGQFLPQQCHGSTGHCWCVDSSGQERAGTRTAPGATPADCRKPGSGTKGTCHMS
;
A
#
# COMPACT_ATOMS: atom_id res chain seq x y z
N SER A 1 -49.21 43.66 -13.19
CA SER A 1 -48.34 42.64 -13.80
C SER A 1 -48.28 41.48 -12.85
N THR A 2 -49.11 40.48 -13.09
CA THR A 2 -49.36 39.32 -12.23
C THR A 2 -48.18 38.35 -12.34
N GLY A 3 -47.49 38.11 -11.22
CA GLY A 3 -46.45 37.08 -11.15
C GLY A 3 -47.06 35.72 -11.40
N ASP A 4 -46.58 35.04 -12.43
CA ASP A 4 -47.10 33.75 -12.86
C ASP A 4 -46.79 32.67 -11.81
N PRO A 5 -47.81 32.00 -11.23
CA PRO A 5 -47.61 31.01 -10.17
C PRO A 5 -46.84 29.76 -10.64
N SER A 6 -46.71 29.52 -11.96
CA SER A 6 -45.92 28.43 -12.50
C SER A 6 -44.40 28.64 -12.35
N ILE A 7 -43.93 29.89 -12.24
CA ILE A 7 -42.50 30.19 -12.01
C ILE A 7 -42.06 29.82 -10.59
N LEU A 8 -42.95 29.94 -9.61
CA LEU A 8 -42.66 29.56 -8.21
C LEU A 8 -42.58 28.04 -8.03
N ILE A 9 -43.36 27.26 -8.78
CA ILE A 9 -43.30 25.79 -8.76
C ILE A 9 -41.98 25.29 -9.39
N LEU A 10 -41.51 25.93 -10.48
CA LEU A 10 -40.18 25.69 -11.03
C LEU A 10 -39.05 26.16 -10.10
N SER A 11 -39.28 27.11 -9.19
CA SER A 11 -38.26 27.51 -8.21
C SER A 11 -38.14 26.50 -7.05
N LEU A 12 -39.23 25.81 -6.70
CA LEU A 12 -39.26 24.80 -5.64
C LEU A 12 -38.85 23.39 -6.12
N LEU A 13 -38.98 23.09 -7.43
CA LEU A 13 -38.54 21.82 -8.01
C LEU A 13 -37.04 21.79 -8.38
N PHE A 14 -36.36 22.94 -8.41
CA PHE A 14 -34.97 23.06 -8.85
C PHE A 14 -34.01 23.59 -7.77
N ALA A 15 -34.47 23.77 -6.53
CA ALA A 15 -33.61 24.13 -5.40
C ALA A 15 -32.77 22.94 -4.86
N ASP A 16 -33.04 21.72 -5.33
CA ASP A 16 -32.43 20.47 -4.84
C ASP A 16 -31.65 19.71 -5.92
N GLN A 17 -31.03 20.42 -6.88
CA GLN A 17 -30.27 19.79 -7.98
C GLN A 17 -28.88 20.41 -8.21
N SER A 18 -28.26 20.94 -7.15
CA SER A 18 -26.87 21.41 -7.17
C SER A 18 -25.95 20.59 -6.25
N GLU A 19 -26.36 19.42 -5.76
CA GLU A 19 -25.49 18.62 -4.91
C GLU A 19 -24.84 17.52 -5.74
N ARG A 20 -23.51 17.61 -5.91
CA ARG A 20 -22.73 16.47 -6.40
C ARG A 20 -23.10 15.23 -5.58
N PRO A 21 -23.13 14.03 -6.20
CA PRO A 21 -23.34 12.79 -5.45
C PRO A 21 -22.39 12.73 -4.26
N LYS A 22 -22.94 12.54 -3.06
CA LYS A 22 -22.15 12.40 -1.83
C LYS A 22 -21.28 11.16 -1.92
N THR A 23 -20.04 11.28 -1.50
CA THR A 23 -19.11 10.15 -1.43
C THR A 23 -19.51 9.20 -0.29
N PRO A 24 -18.93 7.98 -0.24
CA PRO A 24 -19.11 7.08 0.89
C PRO A 24 -18.74 7.71 2.24
N CYS A 25 -17.67 8.51 2.31
CA CYS A 25 -17.24 9.16 3.56
C CYS A 25 -18.24 10.22 4.01
N GLU A 26 -18.73 11.05 3.10
CA GLU A 26 -19.69 12.11 3.40
C GLU A 26 -21.02 11.53 3.88
N HIS A 27 -21.51 10.49 3.20
CA HIS A 27 -22.71 9.80 3.62
C HIS A 27 -22.57 9.19 5.01
N HIS A 28 -21.41 8.57 5.30
CA HIS A 28 -21.12 8.03 6.63
C HIS A 28 -21.10 9.14 7.69
N LYS A 29 -20.43 10.27 7.41
CA LYS A 29 -20.36 11.44 8.29
C LYS A 29 -21.75 11.97 8.65
N GLU A 30 -22.61 12.16 7.66
CA GLU A 30 -23.98 12.64 7.85
C GLU A 30 -24.83 11.66 8.65
N LYS A 31 -24.68 10.35 8.40
CA LYS A 31 -25.42 9.33 9.14
C LYS A 31 -25.10 9.36 10.64
N VAL A 32 -23.84 9.55 11.01
CA VAL A 32 -23.42 9.66 12.42
C VAL A 32 -23.89 10.97 13.05
N GLN A 33 -23.93 12.06 12.28
CA GLN A 33 -24.43 13.34 12.78
C GLN A 33 -25.96 13.39 12.87
N ALA A 34 -26.67 12.72 11.97
CA ALA A 34 -28.13 12.64 11.99
C ALA A 34 -28.64 11.73 13.12
N SER A 35 -27.86 10.71 13.51
CA SER A 35 -28.19 9.84 14.65
C SER A 35 -27.98 10.51 16.02
N SER A 36 -27.37 11.71 16.08
CA SER A 36 -27.41 12.57 17.27
C SER A 36 -28.73 13.36 17.33
N SER A 37 -29.87 12.66 17.25
CA SER A 37 -31.17 13.27 17.44
C SER A 37 -31.29 13.85 18.86
N ARG A 38 -32.06 14.95 18.96
CA ARG A 38 -32.15 15.90 20.09
C ARG A 38 -32.49 15.32 21.48
N GLU A 39 -32.70 14.01 21.60
CA GLU A 39 -33.14 13.36 22.83
C GLU A 39 -31.98 12.68 23.58
N TYR A 40 -30.97 12.16 22.87
CA TYR A 40 -29.72 11.67 23.46
C TYR A 40 -28.55 11.83 22.46
N PRO A 41 -27.70 12.87 22.59
CA PRO A 41 -26.47 12.93 21.81
C PRO A 41 -25.63 11.70 22.14
N VAL A 42 -25.28 10.90 21.12
CA VAL A 42 -24.28 9.82 21.27
C VAL A 42 -22.92 10.47 21.47
N ALA A 43 -22.70 10.97 22.68
CA ALA A 43 -21.45 11.58 23.08
C ALA A 43 -20.34 10.55 22.92
N GLY A 44 -19.38 10.88 22.06
CA GLY A 44 -18.25 10.00 21.78
C GLY A 44 -18.43 9.00 20.64
N ALA A 45 -19.42 9.18 19.75
CA ALA A 45 -19.45 8.47 18.47
C ALA A 45 -18.27 8.88 17.57
N TYR A 46 -17.78 7.93 16.77
CA TYR A 46 -16.76 8.18 15.76
C TYR A 46 -17.38 8.85 14.55
N VAL A 47 -16.90 10.05 14.24
CA VAL A 47 -17.24 10.79 13.02
C VAL A 47 -16.05 10.67 12.06
N PRO A 48 -16.22 10.09 10.86
CA PRO A 48 -15.13 9.95 9.90
C PRO A 48 -14.63 11.31 9.40
N GLN A 49 -13.33 11.39 9.16
CA GLN A 49 -12.66 12.53 8.56
C GLN A 49 -12.54 12.35 7.05
N CYS A 50 -13.15 13.27 6.30
CA CYS A 50 -13.10 13.30 4.84
C CYS A 50 -12.19 14.44 4.37
N ASP A 51 -11.55 14.27 3.22
CA ASP A 51 -10.74 15.32 2.57
C ASP A 51 -11.63 16.31 1.77
N ALA A 52 -10.98 17.21 1.03
CA ALA A 52 -11.67 18.24 0.24
C ALA A 52 -12.51 17.67 -0.91
N ASP A 53 -12.14 16.51 -1.44
CA ASP A 53 -12.86 15.79 -2.49
C ASP A 53 -13.94 14.86 -1.91
N GLY A 54 -14.06 14.83 -0.58
CA GLY A 54 -14.99 13.98 0.15
C GLY A 54 -14.50 12.54 0.30
N GLN A 55 -13.27 12.18 -0.06
CA GLN A 55 -12.75 10.84 0.16
C GLN A 55 -12.35 10.65 1.63
N TYR A 56 -12.23 9.40 2.08
CA TYR A 56 -11.69 9.13 3.42
C TYR A 56 -10.24 9.58 3.51
N ILE A 57 -9.91 10.37 4.52
CA ILE A 57 -8.50 10.63 4.85
C ILE A 57 -7.86 9.30 5.26
N PRO A 58 -6.70 8.89 4.70
CA PRO A 58 -6.14 7.58 4.98
C PRO A 58 -5.87 7.31 6.47
N LEU A 59 -5.57 8.35 7.24
CA LEU A 59 -5.48 8.30 8.70
C LEU A 59 -6.78 8.81 9.33
N GLN A 60 -7.48 7.94 10.05
CA GLN A 60 -8.66 8.29 10.82
C GLN A 60 -8.34 8.34 12.31
N CYS A 61 -8.93 9.27 13.03
CA CYS A 61 -8.76 9.41 14.46
C CYS A 61 -10.10 9.57 15.17
N HIS A 62 -10.30 8.80 16.24
CA HIS A 62 -11.46 8.95 17.10
C HIS A 62 -11.23 10.06 18.13
N SER A 63 -11.84 11.23 17.91
CA SER A 63 -11.58 12.41 18.76
C SER A 63 -11.94 12.22 20.24
N SER A 64 -12.90 11.36 20.57
CA SER A 64 -13.34 11.14 21.96
C SER A 64 -12.43 10.18 22.72
N THR A 65 -11.92 9.13 22.07
CA THR A 65 -11.05 8.14 22.72
C THR A 65 -9.58 8.41 22.50
N GLY A 66 -9.21 9.20 21.47
CA GLY A 66 -7.82 9.51 21.09
C GLY A 66 -7.13 8.44 20.27
N TYR A 67 -7.84 7.38 19.84
CA TYR A 67 -7.26 6.32 19.02
C TYR A 67 -7.19 6.74 17.55
N CYS A 68 -6.16 6.30 16.83
CA CYS A 68 -6.05 6.52 15.38
C CYS A 68 -5.74 5.22 14.64
N TRP A 69 -6.19 5.08 13.39
CA TRP A 69 -5.97 3.91 12.53
C TRP A 69 -5.94 4.31 11.06
N CYS A 70 -5.37 3.47 10.21
CA CYS A 70 -5.41 3.67 8.77
C CYS A 70 -6.67 3.04 8.17
N VAL A 71 -7.24 3.65 7.14
CA VAL A 71 -8.38 3.11 6.37
C VAL A 71 -8.04 2.92 4.89
N ASN A 72 -8.82 2.10 4.19
CA ASN A 72 -8.82 2.02 2.73
C ASN A 72 -9.80 3.05 2.11
N GLU A 73 -9.92 3.06 0.78
CA GLU A 73 -10.81 3.96 0.03
C GLU A 73 -12.30 3.82 0.42
N ASP A 74 -12.70 2.64 0.88
CA ASP A 74 -14.06 2.36 1.39
C ASP A 74 -14.27 2.78 2.86
N GLY A 75 -13.22 3.27 3.54
CA GLY A 75 -13.25 3.66 4.95
C GLY A 75 -13.12 2.51 5.93
N GLN A 76 -12.76 1.31 5.48
CA GLN A 76 -12.52 0.15 6.33
C GLN A 76 -11.14 0.22 6.98
N GLU A 77 -11.09 -0.03 8.28
CA GLU A 77 -9.85 -0.09 9.05
C GLU A 77 -8.90 -1.16 8.50
N ARG A 78 -7.65 -0.76 8.26
CA ARG A 78 -6.54 -1.68 7.98
C ARG A 78 -6.10 -2.31 9.28
N ALA A 79 -6.17 -3.64 9.35
CA ALA A 79 -5.76 -4.39 10.53
C ALA A 79 -4.32 -4.04 10.98
N GLY A 80 -4.10 -4.04 12.30
CA GLY A 80 -2.79 -3.76 12.90
C GLY A 80 -2.37 -2.28 12.90
N THR A 81 -3.17 -1.38 12.32
CA THR A 81 -2.81 0.06 12.22
C THR A 81 -3.31 0.91 13.39
N ARG A 82 -4.18 0.37 14.24
CA ARG A 82 -4.75 1.10 15.37
C ARG A 82 -3.70 1.40 16.44
N THR A 83 -3.63 2.67 16.82
CA THR A 83 -2.69 3.24 17.78
C THR A 83 -3.45 3.81 18.98
N PRO A 84 -2.94 3.62 20.22
CA PRO A 84 -3.57 4.17 21.41
C PRO A 84 -3.33 5.69 21.52
N PRO A 85 -4.07 6.38 22.40
CA PRO A 85 -3.91 7.81 22.64
C PRO A 85 -2.49 8.14 23.10
N GLY A 86 -1.90 9.19 22.53
CA GLY A 86 -0.54 9.62 22.86
C GLY A 86 0.58 8.85 22.15
N ALA A 87 0.26 7.76 21.45
CA ALA A 87 1.21 7.15 20.51
C ALA A 87 1.27 7.95 19.21
N GLN A 88 2.42 7.94 18.55
CA GLN A 88 2.56 8.55 17.22
C GLN A 88 1.68 7.77 16.21
N PRO A 89 0.78 8.44 15.48
CA PRO A 89 -0.03 7.80 14.46
C PRO A 89 0.84 7.18 13.35
N ARG A 90 0.36 6.09 12.75
CA ARG A 90 1.05 5.40 11.65
C ARG A 90 1.03 6.25 10.37
N ASP A 91 2.06 6.11 9.55
CA ASP A 91 2.10 6.69 8.20
C ASP A 91 1.20 5.87 7.26
N CYS A 92 0.02 6.40 6.97
CA CYS A 92 -0.96 5.73 6.11
C CYS A 92 -0.73 5.99 4.60
N SER A 93 0.30 6.76 4.23
CA SER A 93 0.62 7.16 2.84
C SER A 93 1.31 6.07 2.04
N LYS A 94 1.68 4.95 2.67
CA LYS A 94 2.31 3.80 2.03
C LYS A 94 1.25 2.74 1.68
N PRO A 95 0.70 2.75 0.46
CA PRO A 95 -0.11 1.64 -0.02
C PRO A 95 0.77 0.38 -0.07
N GLY A 96 0.32 -0.70 0.59
CA GLY A 96 1.00 -1.99 0.52
C GLY A 96 1.83 -2.40 1.72
N GLU A 97 1.94 -1.58 2.79
CA GLU A 97 2.38 -2.12 4.08
C GLU A 97 1.23 -2.96 4.66
N ARG A 98 1.16 -4.22 4.22
CA ARG A 98 0.26 -5.23 4.76
C ARG A 98 0.78 -5.60 6.14
N VAL A 99 0.44 -4.80 7.14
CA VAL A 99 0.98 -4.96 8.51
C VAL A 99 0.63 -6.33 9.10
N ASP A 100 -0.44 -6.98 8.62
CA ASP A 100 -0.84 -8.33 9.04
C ASP A 100 -0.83 -9.40 7.93
N ALA A 101 -0.38 -9.08 6.71
CA ALA A 101 -0.06 -10.16 5.79
C ALA A 101 1.36 -10.63 6.11
N PRO A 102 1.57 -11.95 6.29
CA PRO A 102 2.92 -12.49 6.39
C PRO A 102 3.74 -11.96 5.21
N LYS A 103 4.85 -11.27 5.51
CA LYS A 103 5.82 -10.88 4.48
C LYS A 103 6.19 -12.11 3.68
N THR A 104 6.27 -11.97 2.37
CA THR A 104 6.78 -13.06 1.56
C THR A 104 8.27 -13.29 1.88
N PRO A 105 8.82 -14.46 1.56
CA PRO A 105 10.26 -14.70 1.72
C PRO A 105 11.14 -13.66 1.01
N CYS A 106 10.74 -13.16 -0.16
CA CYS A 106 11.50 -12.14 -0.90
C CYS A 106 11.47 -10.78 -0.19
N GLU A 107 10.30 -10.36 0.32
CA GLU A 107 10.16 -9.10 1.05
C GLU A 107 10.95 -9.13 2.35
N GLU A 108 10.89 -10.23 3.10
CA GLU A 108 11.68 -10.39 4.31
C GLU A 108 13.19 -10.36 4.03
N GLN A 109 13.66 -11.05 2.99
CA GLN A 109 15.07 -11.05 2.61
C GLN A 109 15.53 -9.66 2.15
N ARG A 110 14.69 -8.92 1.41
CA ARG A 110 14.95 -7.54 1.00
C ARG A 110 15.13 -6.63 2.21
N ASP A 111 14.21 -6.68 3.16
CA ASP A 111 14.24 -5.80 4.33
C ASP A 111 15.47 -6.09 5.20
N ARG A 112 15.83 -7.36 5.38
CA ARG A 112 17.06 -7.77 6.08
C ARG A 112 18.32 -7.24 5.39
N ALA A 113 18.38 -7.35 4.06
CA ALA A 113 19.51 -6.86 3.27
C ALA A 113 19.60 -5.33 3.27
N GLN A 114 18.48 -4.61 3.40
CA GLN A 114 18.48 -3.15 3.48
C GLN A 114 18.83 -2.64 4.88
N ALA A 115 18.37 -3.32 5.94
CA ALA A 115 18.71 -2.97 7.31
C ALA A 115 20.23 -3.02 7.57
N SER A 116 20.94 -3.97 6.95
CA SER A 116 22.40 -4.07 7.07
C SER A 116 23.16 -2.94 6.37
N ILE A 117 22.52 -2.15 5.50
CA ILE A 117 23.13 -1.00 4.82
C ILE A 117 23.08 0.27 5.68
N GLN A 118 22.11 0.36 6.61
CA GLN A 118 21.86 1.58 7.38
C GLN A 118 22.79 1.75 8.61
N GLU A 119 23.45 0.69 9.06
CA GLU A 119 24.39 0.74 10.18
C GLU A 119 25.84 1.05 9.75
N ARG A 120 26.11 2.34 9.54
CA ARG A 120 27.41 3.03 9.71
C ARG A 120 28.55 2.86 8.69
N TYR A 121 28.42 2.16 7.58
CA TYR A 121 29.34 2.32 6.43
C TYR A 121 28.71 1.60 5.23
N PRO A 122 28.73 2.13 4.00
CA PRO A 122 28.21 1.39 2.85
C PRO A 122 29.04 0.12 2.67
N VAL A 123 28.52 -1.02 3.14
CA VAL A 123 29.06 -2.33 2.82
C VAL A 123 28.75 -2.58 1.35
N ALA A 124 29.65 -2.12 0.49
CA ALA A 124 29.63 -2.46 -0.91
C ALA A 124 29.60 -3.99 -1.03
N GLY A 125 28.53 -4.56 -1.59
CA GLY A 125 28.40 -6.00 -1.79
C GLY A 125 27.20 -6.69 -1.15
N VAL A 126 26.32 -5.97 -0.45
CA VAL A 126 25.05 -6.58 -0.01
C VAL A 126 24.12 -6.78 -1.20
N PHE A 127 23.67 -8.02 -1.39
CA PHE A 127 22.68 -8.37 -2.40
C PHE A 127 21.26 -8.07 -1.89
N VAL A 128 20.55 -7.19 -2.57
CA VAL A 128 19.13 -6.93 -2.32
C VAL A 128 18.29 -7.64 -3.39
N PRO A 129 17.43 -8.61 -3.02
CA PRO A 129 16.60 -9.31 -3.99
C PRO A 129 15.55 -8.39 -4.62
N ARG A 130 15.07 -8.78 -5.80
CA ARG A 130 14.05 -8.07 -6.57
C ARG A 130 12.79 -8.90 -6.49
N CYS A 131 11.70 -8.27 -6.09
CA CYS A 131 10.41 -8.91 -5.93
C CYS A 131 9.41 -8.28 -6.92
N ASP A 132 8.40 -9.04 -7.32
CA ASP A 132 7.27 -8.51 -8.08
C ASP A 132 6.26 -7.75 -7.18
N ALA A 133 5.16 -7.30 -7.78
CA ALA A 133 4.11 -6.56 -7.06
C ALA A 133 3.34 -7.40 -6.03
N GLN A 134 3.46 -8.72 -6.09
CA GLN A 134 2.89 -9.67 -5.13
C GLN A 134 3.93 -10.11 -4.08
N GLY A 135 5.14 -9.56 -4.13
CA GLY A 135 6.23 -9.89 -3.24
C GLY A 135 6.92 -11.21 -3.60
N GLN A 136 6.64 -11.86 -4.73
CA GLN A 136 7.37 -13.08 -5.11
C GLN A 136 8.73 -12.73 -5.72
N PHE A 137 9.70 -13.65 -5.67
CA PHE A 137 10.99 -13.45 -6.32
C PHE A 137 10.82 -13.29 -7.82
N LEU A 138 11.45 -12.26 -8.39
CA LEU A 138 11.58 -12.19 -9.84
C LEU A 138 12.52 -13.32 -10.31
N PRO A 139 12.17 -14.06 -11.38
CA PRO A 139 12.98 -15.20 -11.83
C PRO A 139 14.41 -14.84 -12.18
N GLN A 140 14.66 -13.61 -12.66
CA GLN A 140 16.00 -13.10 -12.91
C GLN A 140 16.40 -12.15 -11.79
N GLN A 141 17.54 -12.42 -11.19
CA GLN A 141 18.15 -11.60 -10.15
C GLN A 141 19.46 -11.01 -10.65
N CYS A 142 19.76 -9.76 -10.28
CA CYS A 142 20.99 -9.08 -10.65
C CYS A 142 21.55 -8.34 -9.44
N HIS A 143 22.84 -8.48 -9.19
CA HIS A 143 23.53 -7.83 -8.10
C HIS A 143 23.96 -6.42 -8.51
N GLY A 144 23.41 -5.39 -7.87
CA GLY A 144 23.65 -3.99 -8.25
C GLY A 144 25.13 -3.58 -8.21
N SER A 145 25.90 -4.01 -7.20
CA SER A 145 27.31 -3.63 -7.09
C SER A 145 28.28 -4.48 -7.91
N THR A 146 28.01 -5.77 -8.13
CA THR A 146 28.94 -6.65 -8.86
C THR A 146 28.58 -6.82 -10.32
N GLY A 147 27.36 -6.46 -10.75
CA GLY A 147 26.87 -6.60 -12.12
C GLY A 147 26.53 -8.03 -12.56
N HIS A 148 26.66 -9.03 -11.67
CA HIS A 148 26.32 -10.42 -11.99
C HIS A 148 24.81 -10.63 -12.00
N CYS A 149 24.30 -11.43 -12.94
CA CYS A 149 22.90 -11.83 -12.98
C CYS A 149 22.76 -13.36 -12.98
N TRP A 150 21.70 -13.89 -12.36
CA TRP A 150 21.40 -15.32 -12.31
C TRP A 150 19.88 -15.54 -12.27
N CYS A 151 19.45 -16.79 -12.48
CA CYS A 151 18.06 -17.17 -12.31
C CYS A 151 17.82 -17.79 -10.94
N VAL A 152 16.67 -17.52 -10.35
CA VAL A 152 16.22 -18.11 -9.08
C VAL A 152 14.93 -18.92 -9.26
N ASP A 153 14.66 -19.82 -8.31
CA ASP A 153 13.35 -20.48 -8.18
C ASP A 153 12.37 -19.64 -7.35
N SER A 154 11.17 -20.18 -7.08
CA SER A 154 10.13 -19.51 -6.29
C SER A 154 10.52 -19.23 -4.83
N SER A 155 11.54 -19.91 -4.29
CA SER A 155 12.09 -19.67 -2.95
C SER A 155 13.23 -18.66 -2.95
N GLY A 156 13.67 -18.19 -4.12
CA GLY A 156 14.79 -17.27 -4.27
C GLY A 156 16.15 -17.96 -4.37
N GLN A 157 16.19 -19.29 -4.44
CA GLN A 157 17.44 -20.05 -4.55
C GLN A 157 17.97 -20.01 -5.98
N GLU A 158 19.27 -19.73 -6.12
CA GLU A 158 19.93 -19.68 -7.43
C GLU A 158 19.92 -21.03 -8.14
N ARG A 159 19.54 -21.00 -9.43
CA ARG A 159 19.58 -22.15 -10.33
C ARG A 159 20.99 -22.31 -10.88
N ALA A 160 21.58 -23.50 -10.68
CA ALA A 160 22.94 -23.79 -11.10
C ALA A 160 23.18 -23.52 -12.61
N GLY A 161 24.34 -22.94 -12.93
CA GLY A 161 24.74 -22.66 -14.31
C GLY A 161 24.04 -21.47 -14.97
N THR A 162 23.26 -20.68 -14.23
CA THR A 162 22.56 -19.50 -14.78
C THR A 162 23.26 -18.18 -14.49
N ARG A 163 24.33 -18.18 -13.68
CA ARG A 163 25.10 -16.99 -13.34
C ARG A 163 25.90 -16.49 -14.54
N THR A 164 25.76 -15.20 -14.80
CA THR A 164 26.40 -14.47 -15.89
C THR A 164 27.26 -13.34 -15.33
N ALA A 165 28.40 -13.11 -15.99
CA ALA A 165 29.34 -12.05 -15.63
C ALA A 165 28.78 -10.67 -16.02
N PRO A 166 29.33 -9.57 -15.45
CA PRO A 166 28.91 -8.22 -15.80
C PRO A 166 29.08 -7.95 -17.29
N GLY A 167 28.06 -7.37 -17.93
CA GLY A 167 28.07 -7.07 -19.36
C GLY A 167 27.75 -8.28 -20.27
N ALA A 168 27.66 -9.49 -19.74
CA ALA A 168 27.14 -10.63 -20.49
C ALA A 168 25.61 -10.59 -20.56
N THR A 169 25.03 -11.12 -21.63
CA THR A 169 23.58 -11.28 -21.75
C THR A 169 23.08 -12.23 -20.64
N PRO A 170 22.11 -11.81 -19.81
CA PRO A 170 21.55 -12.67 -18.76
C PRO A 170 20.93 -13.95 -19.32
N ALA A 171 20.97 -15.03 -18.53
CA ALA A 171 20.35 -16.30 -18.89
C ALA A 171 18.81 -16.16 -19.03
N ASP A 172 18.22 -16.90 -19.97
CA ASP A 172 16.76 -16.97 -20.11
C ASP A 172 16.17 -17.85 -19.00
N CYS A 173 15.61 -17.21 -17.98
CA CYS A 173 15.06 -17.90 -16.82
C CYS A 173 13.78 -18.70 -17.10
N ARG A 174 13.18 -18.59 -18.30
CA ARG A 174 12.05 -19.43 -18.72
C ARG A 174 12.48 -20.81 -19.18
N LYS A 175 13.76 -20.99 -19.56
CA LYS A 175 14.29 -22.28 -20.02
C LYS A 175 14.77 -23.11 -18.82
N PRO A 176 14.44 -24.42 -18.74
CA PRO A 176 15.11 -25.33 -17.81
C PRO A 176 16.61 -25.36 -18.13
N GLY A 177 17.46 -25.34 -17.10
CA GLY A 177 18.87 -24.97 -17.24
C GLY A 177 19.65 -25.93 -18.13
N SER A 178 20.23 -25.42 -19.22
CA SER A 178 21.25 -26.15 -19.97
C SER A 178 22.56 -26.07 -19.18
N GLY A 179 22.81 -27.06 -18.34
CA GLY A 179 24.13 -27.26 -17.75
C GLY A 179 25.12 -27.63 -18.85
N THR A 180 25.72 -26.64 -19.52
CA THR A 180 26.94 -26.88 -20.28
C THR A 180 28.02 -27.22 -19.28
N LYS A 181 28.36 -28.51 -19.21
CA LYS A 181 29.57 -29.03 -18.57
C LYS A 181 30.75 -28.17 -19.03
N GLY A 182 31.26 -27.32 -18.15
CA GLY A 182 32.59 -26.75 -18.31
C GLY A 182 33.58 -27.89 -18.21
N THR A 183 34.10 -28.33 -19.34
CA THR A 183 35.28 -29.19 -19.40
C THR A 183 36.47 -28.37 -18.87
N CYS A 184 36.93 -28.67 -17.66
CA CYS A 184 38.22 -28.18 -17.19
C CYS A 184 39.32 -28.85 -18.05
N HIS A 185 39.89 -28.12 -19.00
CA HIS A 185 41.18 -28.48 -19.59
C HIS A 185 42.27 -28.08 -18.59
N MET A 186 42.85 -29.07 -17.92
CA MET A 186 44.11 -28.93 -17.20
C MET A 186 45.23 -28.94 -18.26
N SER A 187 46.04 -27.88 -18.30
CA SER A 187 47.35 -27.86 -18.96
C SER A 187 48.44 -28.03 -17.92
#